data_AF-A0AAV1ICM4-F1
#
_entry.id   AF-A0AAV1ICM4-F1
#
_cell.length_a   1.000
_cell.length_b   1.000
_cell.length_c   1.000
_cell.angle_alpha   90.00
_cell.angle_beta   90.00
_cell.angle_gamma   90.00
#
_symmetry.space_group_name_H-M   'P 1'
#
loop_
_entity.id
_entity.type
_entity.pdbx_description
1 polymer ?
#
loop_
_entity_poly.entity_id
_entity_poly.type
_entity_poly.pdbx_seq_one_letter_code
_entity_poly.pdbx_strand_id
1 'polypeptide(L)'
;MSSGQGMACPPANANALRILTWNVNGLRPMLNRNVYSLSRMLRELQADIICIQETKLSKSDMNTLHTLGTAEGWSSYFSFCTYRSGYAGVATFSKNSTALPLAAEDGLCGTAAPQNSKMKGSASEGVAFNPEDPYWSRYKKEELEMIDNQGRCVITDHGAFCLFNVYGPAVTNELSERFAFKMRFYQVLKHRMEALLQAGRSVVLAGDLNIAPFPIDHCDLVRASRAEQESMLRARADRAWFRNALQSAEGPFVDLFRKFHPNRLKSYTVWNMKTNARPRNHGSRVDFILAASGQRAPASGSSSSDTPDKSEESLRFEDCFTDCRIWFEYEGSDHAPVWADLQLPEPLPRGAKPPSLDVSNRQSSSGQRQLTNMFSAHVFSKKRAATEAEADMQQKPKVGKTQRRHEDTPERDGLDDVFSERFMR
;
A
#
# COMPACT_ATOMS: atom_id res chain seq x y z
N MET A 1 31.49 11.19 18.49
CA MET A 1 30.59 10.34 19.28
C MET A 1 29.21 11.00 19.29
N SER A 2 28.32 10.62 18.37
CA SER A 2 26.92 11.06 18.38
C SER A 2 26.07 9.82 18.61
N SER A 3 25.55 9.69 19.83
CA SER A 3 24.62 8.65 20.22
C SER A 3 23.40 8.66 19.30
N GLY A 4 23.14 7.54 18.65
CA GLY A 4 21.98 7.34 17.79
C GLY A 4 20.69 7.60 18.55
N GLN A 5 19.92 8.58 18.10
CA GLN A 5 18.53 8.74 18.50
C GLN A 5 17.73 7.63 17.83
N GLY A 6 17.65 6.47 18.50
CA GLY A 6 16.72 5.42 18.15
C GLY A 6 15.29 5.95 18.23
N MET A 7 14.46 5.55 17.26
CA MET A 7 13.01 5.80 17.26
C MET A 7 12.40 5.30 18.58
N ALA A 8 12.05 6.23 19.45
CA ALA A 8 11.15 5.92 20.55
C ALA A 8 9.74 5.86 19.95
N CYS A 9 9.09 4.71 20.09
CA CYS A 9 7.66 4.61 19.85
C CYS A 9 6.95 5.59 20.81
N PRO A 10 5.96 6.36 20.35
CA PRO A 10 5.05 7.04 21.27
C PRO A 10 4.48 6.00 22.25
N PRO A 11 4.28 6.34 23.54
CA PRO A 11 3.60 5.44 24.46
C PRO A 11 2.26 5.02 23.85
N ALA A 12 1.87 3.76 24.04
CA ALA A 12 0.61 3.21 23.53
C ALA A 12 -0.60 3.95 24.15
N ASN A 13 -0.92 5.10 23.58
CA ASN A 13 -2.12 5.86 23.83
C ASN A 13 -3.09 5.50 22.72
N ALA A 14 -4.33 5.12 23.06
CA ALA A 14 -5.32 4.67 22.07
C ALA A 14 -5.62 5.71 20.99
N ASN A 15 -5.26 6.98 21.23
CA ASN A 15 -5.54 8.12 20.36
C ASN A 15 -4.28 8.62 19.63
N ALA A 16 -3.10 8.04 19.91
CA ALA A 16 -1.85 8.36 19.23
C ALA A 16 -1.56 7.32 18.16
N LEU A 17 -1.28 7.78 16.94
CA LEU A 17 -1.06 6.93 15.77
C LEU A 17 0.15 7.43 14.99
N ARG A 18 0.86 6.51 14.34
CA ARG A 18 1.85 6.85 13.32
C ARG A 18 1.42 6.35 11.94
N ILE A 19 1.39 7.27 10.98
CA ILE A 19 1.19 6.96 9.55
C ILE A 19 2.55 7.01 8.88
N LEU A 20 2.92 5.96 8.15
CA LEU A 20 4.17 5.89 7.40
C LEU A 20 3.89 5.59 5.93
N THR A 21 4.65 6.21 5.04
CA THR A 21 4.62 5.93 3.60
C THR A 21 6.01 5.62 3.07
N TRP A 22 6.10 4.64 2.17
CA TRP A 22 7.37 4.21 1.60
C TRP A 22 7.21 3.53 0.23
N ASN A 23 7.83 4.11 -0.81
CA ASN A 23 8.05 3.40 -2.06
C ASN A 23 9.18 2.38 -1.88
N VAL A 24 8.86 1.09 -1.98
CA VAL A 24 9.82 -0.01 -1.73
C VAL A 24 10.53 -0.48 -2.99
N ASN A 25 10.17 0.05 -4.17
CA ASN A 25 10.75 -0.32 -5.46
C ASN A 25 10.73 -1.85 -5.74
N GLY A 26 9.73 -2.54 -5.21
CA GLY A 26 9.53 -3.98 -5.28
C GLY A 26 9.58 -4.64 -3.91
N LEU A 27 8.42 -5.11 -3.43
CA LEU A 27 8.30 -5.71 -2.10
C LEU A 27 9.08 -7.03 -1.97
N ARG A 28 9.02 -7.89 -3.01
CA ARG A 28 9.69 -9.19 -2.99
C ARG A 28 11.22 -9.06 -2.91
N PRO A 29 11.90 -8.28 -3.78
CA PRO A 29 13.35 -8.06 -3.65
C PRO A 29 13.76 -7.50 -2.28
N MET A 30 12.98 -6.58 -1.73
CA MET A 30 13.28 -5.94 -0.45
C MET A 30 13.21 -6.94 0.73
N LEU A 31 12.23 -7.86 0.73
CA LEU A 31 12.14 -8.91 1.74
C LEU A 31 13.23 -9.99 1.58
N ASN A 32 13.52 -10.39 0.34
CA ASN A 32 14.52 -11.40 0.05
C ASN A 32 15.96 -10.95 0.38
N ARG A 33 16.33 -9.72 -0.01
CA ARG A 33 17.70 -9.19 0.15
C ARG A 33 18.12 -9.09 1.61
N ASN A 34 17.17 -8.85 2.49
CA ASN A 34 17.43 -8.61 3.90
C ASN A 34 17.04 -9.79 4.80
N VAL A 35 16.62 -10.92 4.22
CA VAL A 35 16.08 -12.09 4.95
C VAL A 35 14.97 -11.65 5.94
N TYR A 36 14.17 -10.65 5.54
CA TYR A 36 13.08 -10.12 6.35
C TYR A 36 11.78 -10.87 6.07
N SER A 37 11.07 -11.26 7.12
CA SER A 37 9.64 -11.54 7.00
C SER A 37 8.87 -10.22 6.94
N LEU A 38 7.70 -10.22 6.30
CA LEU A 38 6.81 -9.06 6.29
C LEU A 38 6.51 -8.57 7.72
N SER A 39 6.18 -9.49 8.63
CA SER A 39 5.89 -9.16 10.04
C SER A 39 7.06 -8.47 10.74
N ARG A 40 8.30 -8.84 10.41
CA ARG A 40 9.50 -8.18 10.95
C ARG A 40 9.63 -6.77 10.41
N MET A 41 9.52 -6.59 9.10
CA MET A 41 9.55 -5.26 8.46
C MET A 41 8.48 -4.33 9.04
N LEU A 42 7.22 -4.77 9.14
CA LEU A 42 6.13 -3.96 9.69
C LEU A 42 6.38 -3.55 11.15
N ARG A 43 7.00 -4.42 11.93
CA ARG A 43 7.37 -4.14 13.33
C ARG A 43 8.52 -3.13 13.43
N GLU A 44 9.54 -3.26 12.59
CA GLU A 44 10.70 -2.36 12.54
C GLU A 44 10.31 -0.94 12.08
N LEU A 45 9.30 -0.81 11.21
CA LEU A 45 8.77 0.49 10.79
C LEU A 45 8.03 1.24 11.90
N GLN A 46 7.63 0.56 12.99
CA GLN A 46 7.01 1.14 14.18
C GLN A 46 5.86 2.14 13.90
N ALA A 47 5.05 1.88 12.88
CA ALA A 47 3.88 2.67 12.53
C ALA A 47 2.58 1.89 12.76
N ASP A 48 1.44 2.56 12.82
CA ASP A 48 0.12 1.91 12.94
C ASP A 48 -0.54 1.70 11.59
N ILE A 49 -0.29 2.62 10.66
CA ILE A 49 -0.70 2.51 9.27
C ILE A 49 0.53 2.69 8.39
N ILE A 50 0.77 1.74 7.49
CA ILE A 50 1.94 1.70 6.60
C ILE A 50 1.46 1.64 5.15
N CYS A 51 1.73 2.69 4.38
CA CYS A 51 1.47 2.80 2.96
C CYS A 51 2.72 2.41 2.17
N ILE A 52 2.64 1.33 1.41
CA ILE A 52 3.71 0.84 0.53
C ILE A 52 3.35 1.11 -0.93
N GLN A 53 4.28 1.68 -1.68
CA GLN A 53 4.19 1.88 -3.13
C GLN A 53 5.21 1.04 -3.88
N GLU A 54 4.94 0.80 -5.17
CA GLU A 54 5.71 -0.12 -6.02
C GLU A 54 5.88 -1.51 -5.41
N THR A 55 4.76 -2.12 -5.00
CA THR A 55 4.81 -3.51 -4.51
C THR A 55 5.32 -4.47 -5.58
N LYS A 56 5.03 -4.18 -6.87
CA LYS A 56 5.36 -4.98 -8.06
C LYS A 56 4.85 -6.42 -7.96
N LEU A 57 3.77 -6.62 -7.22
CA LEU A 57 3.09 -7.91 -7.11
C LEU A 57 1.95 -8.00 -8.13
N SER A 58 1.64 -9.21 -8.58
CA SER A 58 0.51 -9.49 -9.46
C SER A 58 -0.62 -10.23 -8.71
N LYS A 59 -1.86 -10.14 -9.20
CA LYS A 59 -2.99 -10.90 -8.64
C LYS A 59 -2.77 -12.43 -8.71
N SER A 60 -2.05 -12.90 -9.72
CA SER A 60 -1.69 -14.32 -9.89
C SER A 60 -0.71 -14.84 -8.83
N ASP A 61 -0.04 -13.95 -8.11
CA ASP A 61 0.92 -14.31 -7.07
C ASP A 61 0.23 -14.71 -5.75
N MET A 62 -0.81 -15.54 -5.76
CA MET A 62 -1.61 -15.88 -4.57
C MET A 62 -0.79 -16.50 -3.43
N ASN A 63 0.17 -17.39 -3.73
CA ASN A 63 1.11 -17.93 -2.72
C ASN A 63 2.00 -16.83 -2.12
N THR A 64 2.29 -15.81 -2.92
CA THR A 64 3.03 -14.63 -2.50
C THR A 64 2.14 -13.72 -1.65
N LEU A 65 0.84 -13.59 -1.93
CA LEU A 65 -0.08 -12.84 -1.07
C LEU A 65 -0.32 -13.51 0.27
N HIS A 66 -0.32 -14.85 0.32
CA HIS A 66 -0.33 -15.56 1.60
C HIS A 66 0.90 -15.20 2.44
N THR A 67 2.09 -15.17 1.84
CA THR A 67 3.36 -14.96 2.57
C THR A 67 3.73 -13.48 2.77
N LEU A 68 3.39 -12.63 1.81
CA LEU A 68 3.78 -11.22 1.70
C LEU A 68 2.59 -10.25 1.79
N GLY A 69 1.37 -10.76 1.96
CA GLY A 69 0.16 -9.97 2.16
C GLY A 69 -0.49 -10.23 3.53
N THR A 70 -0.04 -11.22 4.29
CA THR A 70 -0.58 -11.48 5.64
C THR A 70 0.52 -11.38 6.69
N ALA A 71 0.20 -10.70 7.79
CA ALA A 71 1.05 -10.61 8.96
C ALA A 71 0.15 -10.63 10.20
N GLU A 72 0.52 -11.40 11.21
CA GLU A 72 -0.28 -11.53 12.44
C GLU A 72 -0.49 -10.17 13.11
N GLY A 73 -1.75 -9.85 13.44
CA GLY A 73 -2.13 -8.56 14.03
C GLY A 73 -2.28 -7.41 13.03
N TRP A 74 -2.11 -7.67 11.74
CA TRP A 74 -2.24 -6.68 10.67
C TRP A 74 -3.31 -7.06 9.66
N SER A 75 -4.02 -6.04 9.20
CA SER A 75 -4.88 -6.08 8.02
C SER A 75 -4.16 -5.43 6.85
N SER A 76 -4.43 -5.90 5.63
CA SER A 76 -3.75 -5.40 4.44
C SER A 76 -4.68 -5.26 3.24
N TYR A 77 -4.51 -4.15 2.51
CA TYR A 77 -5.35 -3.76 1.38
C TYR A 77 -4.47 -3.47 0.19
N PHE A 78 -4.63 -4.24 -0.89
CA PHE A 78 -3.79 -4.15 -2.08
C PHE A 78 -4.57 -3.66 -3.30
N SER A 79 -3.93 -2.79 -4.07
CA SER A 79 -4.30 -2.45 -5.43
C SER A 79 -3.20 -2.97 -6.36
N PHE A 80 -3.59 -3.79 -7.34
CA PHE A 80 -2.65 -4.46 -8.26
C PHE A 80 -2.75 -3.87 -9.66
N CYS A 81 -1.61 -3.73 -10.33
CA CYS A 81 -1.63 -3.42 -11.76
C CYS A 81 -2.16 -4.62 -12.55
N THR A 82 -3.30 -4.45 -13.21
CA THR A 82 -3.88 -5.41 -14.16
C THR A 82 -3.49 -5.09 -15.60
N TYR A 83 -3.07 -3.85 -15.88
CA TYR A 83 -2.56 -3.44 -17.18
C TYR A 83 -1.22 -4.10 -17.54
N ARG A 84 -0.32 -4.24 -16.57
CA ARG A 84 0.99 -4.87 -16.75
C ARG A 84 1.36 -5.68 -15.50
N SER A 85 1.51 -6.99 -15.65
CA SER A 85 1.89 -7.87 -14.54
C SER A 85 3.25 -7.49 -13.95
N GLY A 86 3.37 -7.52 -12.62
CA GLY A 86 4.61 -7.19 -11.90
C GLY A 86 5.04 -5.73 -11.96
N TYR A 87 4.13 -4.82 -12.34
CA TYR A 87 4.38 -3.38 -12.45
C TYR A 87 3.58 -2.61 -11.40
N ALA A 88 4.08 -1.45 -10.96
CA ALA A 88 3.40 -0.56 -10.00
C ALA A 88 2.89 -1.32 -8.76
N GLY A 89 1.63 -1.09 -8.37
CA GLY A 89 1.00 -1.71 -7.22
C GLY A 89 1.23 -0.95 -5.91
N VAL A 90 0.18 -0.85 -5.09
CA VAL A 90 0.22 -0.24 -3.76
C VAL A 90 -0.41 -1.17 -2.73
N ALA A 91 0.05 -1.07 -1.49
CA ALA A 91 -0.51 -1.81 -0.36
C ALA A 91 -0.57 -0.94 0.89
N THR A 92 -1.69 -0.94 1.59
CA THR A 92 -1.81 -0.34 2.92
C THR A 92 -1.92 -1.44 3.95
N PHE A 93 -1.02 -1.43 4.94
CA PHE A 93 -1.08 -2.29 6.12
C PHE A 93 -1.58 -1.47 7.30
N SER A 94 -2.53 -2.00 8.05
CA SER A 94 -3.05 -1.36 9.26
C SER A 94 -3.04 -2.32 10.44
N LYS A 95 -2.56 -1.86 11.60
CA LYS A 95 -2.62 -2.67 12.83
C LYS A 95 -4.06 -2.83 13.28
N ASN A 96 -4.46 -4.08 13.52
CA ASN A 96 -5.82 -4.41 13.93
C ASN A 96 -6.18 -3.82 15.30
N SER A 97 -5.19 -3.68 16.18
CA SER A 97 -5.38 -3.18 17.54
C SER A 97 -5.66 -1.67 17.62
N THR A 98 -5.04 -0.87 16.74
CA THR A 98 -5.02 0.59 16.83
C THR A 98 -5.72 1.30 15.67
N ALA A 99 -5.71 0.75 14.46
CA ALA A 99 -6.09 1.50 13.26
C ALA A 99 -6.92 0.71 12.22
N LEU A 100 -7.59 -0.38 12.61
CA LEU A 100 -8.42 -1.17 11.68
C LEU A 100 -9.48 -0.28 11.00
N PRO A 101 -9.44 -0.11 9.66
CA PRO A 101 -10.37 0.78 8.97
C PRO A 101 -11.79 0.21 8.93
N LEU A 102 -12.76 1.11 8.84
CA LEU A 102 -14.19 0.81 8.68
C LEU A 102 -14.51 0.33 7.25
N ALA A 103 -13.82 0.88 6.26
CA ALA A 103 -13.97 0.52 4.84
C ALA A 103 -12.64 0.64 4.10
N ALA A 104 -12.53 -0.05 2.96
CA ALA A 104 -11.38 0.05 2.07
C ALA A 104 -11.80 -0.12 0.60
N GLU A 105 -11.21 0.67 -0.30
CA GLU A 105 -11.53 0.73 -1.73
C GLU A 105 -10.26 0.59 -2.59
N ASP A 106 -10.38 -0.16 -3.69
CA ASP A 106 -9.34 -0.33 -4.71
C ASP A 106 -9.59 0.68 -5.84
N GLY A 107 -8.58 1.50 -6.17
CA GLY A 107 -8.67 2.52 -7.22
C GLY A 107 -9.18 3.89 -6.73
N LEU A 108 -9.30 4.82 -7.67
CA LEU A 108 -9.77 6.19 -7.46
C LEU A 108 -11.17 6.42 -8.00
N CYS A 109 -11.51 5.77 -9.12
CA CYS A 109 -12.70 6.13 -9.88
C CYS A 109 -13.94 5.41 -9.34
N GLY A 110 -13.79 4.28 -8.64
CA GLY A 110 -14.92 3.48 -8.17
C GLY A 110 -15.64 2.73 -9.30
N THR A 111 -14.96 2.55 -10.45
CA THR A 111 -15.52 1.83 -11.62
C THR A 111 -15.75 0.34 -11.36
N ALA A 112 -15.01 -0.25 -10.41
CA ALA A 112 -15.10 -1.66 -10.04
C ALA A 112 -15.98 -1.92 -8.79
N ALA A 113 -16.41 -0.88 -8.08
CA ALA A 113 -17.28 -1.03 -6.92
C ALA A 113 -18.73 -1.19 -7.40
N PRO A 114 -19.44 -2.28 -7.08
CA PRO A 114 -20.89 -2.31 -7.29
C PRO A 114 -21.53 -1.18 -6.47
N GLN A 115 -22.62 -0.59 -6.99
CA GLN A 115 -23.42 0.51 -6.43
C GLN A 115 -24.06 0.22 -5.03
N ASN A 116 -23.46 -0.66 -4.22
CA ASN A 116 -24.03 -1.24 -3.01
C ASN A 116 -23.23 -0.97 -1.73
N SER A 117 -22.41 0.07 -1.66
CA SER A 117 -21.96 0.58 -0.36
C SER A 117 -22.99 1.58 0.19
N LYS A 118 -24.19 1.10 0.56
CA LYS A 118 -25.17 1.86 1.34
C LYS A 118 -24.75 2.00 2.82
N MET A 119 -23.45 2.14 3.09
CA MET A 119 -22.96 2.36 4.44
C MET A 119 -22.85 3.87 4.61
N LYS A 120 -23.86 4.47 5.25
CA LYS A 120 -23.81 5.88 5.68
C LYS A 120 -22.47 6.14 6.39
N GLY A 121 -21.72 7.13 5.93
CA GLY A 121 -20.45 7.53 6.51
C GLY A 121 -19.21 6.81 5.97
N SER A 122 -19.26 6.03 4.88
CA SER A 122 -18.04 5.53 4.23
C SER A 122 -17.43 6.55 3.26
N ALA A 123 -16.14 6.40 2.92
CA ALA A 123 -15.43 7.13 1.85
C ALA A 123 -16.06 6.99 0.45
N SER A 124 -17.09 6.14 0.33
CA SER A 124 -17.87 5.85 -0.86
C SER A 124 -19.17 6.65 -0.95
N GLU A 125 -19.66 7.25 0.15
CA GLU A 125 -20.97 7.91 0.16
C GLU A 125 -20.92 9.17 -0.73
N GLY A 126 -21.50 9.06 -1.94
CA GLY A 126 -21.63 10.17 -2.90
C GLY A 126 -20.38 10.48 -3.75
N VAL A 127 -19.30 9.68 -3.64
CA VAL A 127 -17.98 10.02 -4.25
C VAL A 127 -17.54 9.07 -5.37
N ALA A 128 -18.24 7.94 -5.56
CA ALA A 128 -17.97 6.98 -6.64
C ALA A 128 -18.32 7.55 -8.03
N PHE A 129 -17.70 7.01 -9.09
CA PHE A 129 -18.05 7.34 -10.47
C PHE A 129 -19.58 7.29 -10.64
N ASN A 130 -20.13 8.43 -10.99
CA ASN A 130 -21.54 8.61 -11.30
C ASN A 130 -21.62 9.22 -12.69
N PRO A 131 -22.09 8.49 -13.73
CA PRO A 131 -22.15 9.02 -15.09
C PRO A 131 -23.06 10.25 -15.22
N GLU A 132 -24.00 10.43 -14.29
CA GLU A 132 -24.90 11.59 -14.23
C GLU A 132 -24.23 12.83 -13.59
N ASP A 133 -23.05 12.68 -13.00
CA ASP A 133 -22.30 13.80 -12.45
C ASP A 133 -21.61 14.61 -13.57
N PRO A 134 -21.77 15.94 -13.61
CA PRO A 134 -21.14 16.80 -14.62
C PRO A 134 -19.60 16.69 -14.66
N TYR A 135 -18.95 16.32 -13.55
CA TYR A 135 -17.54 16.03 -13.53
C TYR A 135 -17.22 14.75 -14.27
N TRP A 136 -17.85 13.64 -13.92
CA TRP A 136 -17.51 12.32 -14.45
C TRP A 136 -17.86 12.15 -15.93
N SER A 137 -18.92 12.82 -16.41
CA SER A 137 -19.36 12.79 -17.81
C SER A 137 -18.31 13.27 -18.83
N ARG A 138 -17.25 13.96 -18.39
CA ARG A 138 -16.13 14.38 -19.24
C ARG A 138 -15.16 13.25 -19.63
N TYR A 139 -15.22 12.11 -18.94
CA TYR A 139 -14.32 10.98 -19.15
C TYR A 139 -15.07 9.81 -19.77
N LYS A 140 -14.40 9.09 -20.67
CA LYS A 140 -14.90 7.78 -21.10
C LYS A 140 -14.65 6.75 -20.00
N LYS A 141 -15.53 5.77 -19.88
CA LYS A 141 -15.40 4.70 -18.88
C LYS A 141 -14.05 3.99 -18.98
N GLU A 142 -13.59 3.73 -20.20
CA GLU A 142 -12.31 3.04 -20.47
C GLU A 142 -11.11 3.85 -19.99
N GLU A 143 -11.20 5.20 -20.00
CA GLU A 143 -10.14 6.06 -19.47
C GLU A 143 -10.03 5.96 -17.95
N LEU A 144 -11.18 5.89 -17.26
CA LEU A 144 -11.25 5.71 -15.81
C LEU A 144 -10.82 4.30 -15.40
N GLU A 145 -11.25 3.28 -16.14
CA GLU A 145 -10.78 1.90 -15.96
C GLU A 145 -9.25 1.82 -16.16
N MET A 146 -8.69 2.52 -17.14
CA MET A 146 -7.24 2.56 -17.36
C MET A 146 -6.46 3.24 -16.21
N ILE A 147 -7.08 4.21 -15.53
CA ILE A 147 -6.52 4.82 -14.32
C ILE A 147 -6.45 3.77 -13.20
N ASP A 148 -7.58 3.11 -12.89
CA ASP A 148 -7.67 2.15 -11.79
C ASP A 148 -6.88 0.85 -12.07
N ASN A 149 -6.85 0.39 -13.31
CA ASN A 149 -6.14 -0.83 -13.74
C ASN A 149 -4.61 -0.76 -13.62
N GLN A 150 -4.05 0.38 -13.24
CA GLN A 150 -2.61 0.50 -12.98
C GLN A 150 -2.19 0.24 -11.54
N GLY A 151 -3.13 -0.01 -10.63
CA GLY A 151 -2.80 -0.39 -9.26
C GLY A 151 -2.13 0.73 -8.46
N ARG A 152 -2.61 1.97 -8.62
CA ARG A 152 -1.91 3.19 -8.17
C ARG A 152 -2.53 3.86 -6.95
N CYS A 153 -3.67 3.36 -6.46
CA CYS A 153 -4.32 3.89 -5.29
C CYS A 153 -5.07 2.80 -4.54
N VAL A 154 -4.95 2.81 -3.22
CA VAL A 154 -5.87 2.14 -2.30
C VAL A 154 -6.31 3.16 -1.26
N ILE A 155 -7.60 3.18 -0.95
CA ILE A 155 -8.20 4.12 0.00
C ILE A 155 -8.65 3.33 1.23
N THR A 156 -8.31 3.78 2.44
CA THR A 156 -8.82 3.21 3.70
C THR A 156 -9.55 4.29 4.50
N ASP A 157 -10.78 3.99 4.93
CA ASP A 157 -11.61 4.87 5.74
C ASP A 157 -11.48 4.49 7.22
N HIS A 158 -10.94 5.39 8.03
CA HIS A 158 -10.74 5.18 9.47
C HIS A 158 -11.84 5.88 10.31
N GLY A 159 -12.92 6.34 9.69
CA GLY A 159 -13.97 7.15 10.31
C GLY A 159 -13.55 8.61 10.46
N ALA A 160 -12.50 8.86 11.25
CA ALA A 160 -11.97 10.20 11.48
C ALA A 160 -11.33 10.83 10.23
N PHE A 161 -10.75 10.02 9.35
CA PHE A 161 -10.17 10.46 8.08
C PHE A 161 -10.18 9.34 7.03
N CYS A 162 -10.14 9.75 5.76
CA CYS A 162 -9.90 8.87 4.62
C CYS A 162 -8.43 8.95 4.21
N LEU A 163 -7.73 7.83 4.20
CA LEU A 163 -6.33 7.74 3.80
C LEU A 163 -6.21 7.25 2.36
N PHE A 164 -5.56 8.05 1.52
CA PHE A 164 -5.19 7.72 0.15
C PHE A 164 -3.73 7.29 0.12
N ASN A 165 -3.47 6.02 -0.14
CA ASN A 165 -2.13 5.52 -0.45
C ASN A 165 -1.92 5.56 -1.96
N VAL A 166 -1.09 6.48 -2.44
CA VAL A 166 -0.96 6.81 -3.87
C VAL A 166 0.43 6.56 -4.41
N TYR A 167 0.49 5.99 -5.62
CA TYR A 167 1.69 5.92 -6.45
C TYR A 167 1.48 6.69 -7.76
N GLY A 168 1.90 7.96 -7.77
CA GLY A 168 1.82 8.85 -8.91
C GLY A 168 2.60 8.30 -10.13
N PRO A 169 2.09 8.46 -11.36
CA PRO A 169 2.82 7.98 -12.54
C PRO A 169 4.18 8.66 -12.72
N ALA A 170 5.26 7.89 -12.67
CA ALA A 170 6.60 8.35 -13.04
C ALA A 170 6.69 8.64 -14.55
N VAL A 171 7.28 9.78 -14.93
CA VAL A 171 7.42 10.24 -16.32
C VAL A 171 8.74 10.96 -16.51
N THR A 172 9.48 10.58 -17.56
CA THR A 172 10.74 11.21 -17.97
C THR A 172 10.57 12.21 -19.12
N ASN A 173 9.58 12.02 -20.00
CA ASN A 173 9.28 12.90 -21.13
C ASN A 173 7.88 13.53 -20.99
N GLU A 174 7.81 14.85 -20.90
CA GLU A 174 6.57 15.62 -20.68
C GLU A 174 5.66 15.72 -21.91
N LEU A 175 6.20 15.49 -23.11
CA LEU A 175 5.41 15.44 -24.35
C LEU A 175 4.82 14.04 -24.62
N SER A 176 5.02 13.09 -23.69
CA SER A 176 4.54 11.73 -23.87
C SER A 176 3.06 11.58 -23.50
N GLU A 177 2.38 10.61 -24.12
CA GLU A 177 1.04 10.16 -23.68
C GLU A 177 1.02 9.75 -22.21
N ARG A 178 2.17 9.29 -21.69
CA ARG A 178 2.33 8.96 -20.27
C ARG A 178 2.21 10.19 -19.38
N PHE A 179 2.70 11.35 -19.80
CA PHE A 179 2.49 12.60 -19.09
C PHE A 179 1.02 13.04 -19.11
N ALA A 180 0.34 12.90 -20.26
CA ALA A 180 -1.10 13.14 -20.33
C ALA A 180 -1.90 12.20 -19.40
N PHE A 181 -1.50 10.93 -19.31
CA PHE A 181 -2.04 10.00 -18.31
C PHE A 181 -1.75 10.45 -16.88
N LYS A 182 -0.52 10.89 -16.58
CA LYS A 182 -0.13 11.42 -15.27
C LYS A 182 -1.03 12.58 -14.84
N MET A 183 -1.28 13.53 -15.74
CA MET A 183 -2.14 14.68 -15.45
C MET A 183 -3.61 14.27 -15.25
N ARG A 184 -4.16 13.36 -16.07
CA ARG A 184 -5.51 12.82 -15.86
C ARG A 184 -5.66 12.10 -14.52
N PHE A 185 -4.67 11.29 -14.15
CA PHE A 185 -4.62 10.62 -12.84
C PHE A 185 -4.75 11.63 -11.70
N TYR A 186 -3.97 12.72 -11.74
CA TYR A 186 -4.04 13.74 -10.69
C TYR A 186 -5.32 14.56 -10.69
N GLN A 187 -5.93 14.81 -11.85
CA GLN A 187 -7.24 15.47 -11.92
C GLN A 187 -8.31 14.62 -11.21
N VAL A 188 -8.37 13.33 -11.51
CA VAL A 188 -9.30 12.39 -10.87
C VAL A 188 -9.01 12.26 -9.37
N LEU A 189 -7.74 12.14 -8.97
CA LEU A 189 -7.33 12.13 -7.56
C LEU A 189 -7.80 13.39 -6.83
N LYS A 190 -7.56 14.58 -7.39
CA LYS A 190 -8.00 15.86 -6.83
C LYS A 190 -9.51 15.86 -6.59
N HIS A 191 -10.28 15.54 -7.63
CA HIS A 191 -11.73 15.57 -7.53
C HIS A 191 -12.28 14.61 -6.47
N ARG A 192 -11.73 13.39 -6.40
CA ARG A 192 -12.11 12.42 -5.37
C ARG A 192 -11.86 12.94 -3.96
N MET A 193 -10.71 13.57 -3.73
CA MET A 193 -10.38 14.15 -2.42
C MET A 193 -11.25 15.37 -2.11
N GLU A 194 -11.50 16.25 -3.08
CA GLU A 194 -12.33 17.44 -2.89
C GLU A 194 -13.78 17.10 -2.58
N ALA A 195 -14.35 16.08 -3.22
CA ALA A 195 -15.70 15.63 -2.93
C ALA A 195 -15.82 15.08 -1.48
N LEU A 196 -14.78 14.41 -0.95
CA LEU A 196 -14.73 14.03 0.47
C LEU A 196 -14.64 15.24 1.40
N LEU A 197 -13.79 16.22 1.07
CA LEU A 197 -13.65 17.46 1.85
C LEU A 197 -14.97 18.26 1.84
N GLN A 198 -15.68 18.32 0.71
CA GLN A 198 -17.00 18.95 0.60
C GLN A 198 -18.07 18.23 1.42
N ALA A 199 -17.95 16.91 1.56
CA ALA A 199 -18.78 16.11 2.46
C ALA A 199 -18.38 16.25 3.95
N GLY A 200 -17.46 17.17 4.28
CA GLY A 200 -17.00 17.41 5.65
C GLY A 200 -16.06 16.35 6.20
N ARG A 201 -15.50 15.49 5.34
CA ARG A 201 -14.53 14.45 5.74
C ARG A 201 -13.13 15.03 5.78
N SER A 202 -12.28 14.46 6.65
CA SER A 202 -10.84 14.71 6.61
C SER A 202 -10.16 13.73 5.67
N VAL A 203 -9.12 14.19 4.99
CA VAL A 203 -8.36 13.42 4.01
C VAL A 203 -6.88 13.47 4.35
N VAL A 204 -6.22 12.29 4.29
CA VAL A 204 -4.77 12.15 4.30
C VAL A 204 -4.34 11.59 2.96
N LEU A 205 -3.44 12.26 2.25
CA LEU A 205 -2.80 11.76 1.03
C LEU A 205 -1.36 11.38 1.36
N ALA A 206 -1.03 10.09 1.25
CA ALA A 206 0.28 9.56 1.55
C ALA A 206 0.84 8.77 0.36
N GLY A 207 2.10 9.01 -0.01
CA GLY A 207 2.72 8.24 -1.09
C GLY A 207 3.78 8.97 -1.91
N ASP A 208 4.34 8.23 -2.85
CA ASP A 208 5.19 8.74 -3.92
C ASP A 208 4.34 9.43 -4.97
N LEU A 209 4.33 10.76 -4.94
CA LEU A 209 3.61 11.57 -5.91
C LEU A 209 4.43 11.81 -7.17
N ASN A 210 5.69 11.37 -7.26
CA ASN A 210 6.55 11.56 -8.43
C ASN A 210 6.63 13.04 -8.90
N ILE A 211 6.52 13.98 -7.96
CA ILE A 211 6.58 15.44 -8.19
C ILE A 211 7.47 16.05 -7.11
N ALA A 212 8.49 16.81 -7.52
CA ALA A 212 9.19 17.75 -6.65
C ALA A 212 8.62 19.16 -6.92
N PRO A 213 7.72 19.68 -6.06
CA PRO A 213 6.87 20.83 -6.39
C PRO A 213 7.59 22.18 -6.28
N PHE A 214 8.57 22.31 -5.39
CA PHE A 214 9.34 23.53 -5.16
C PHE A 214 10.84 23.34 -5.39
N PRO A 215 11.63 24.42 -5.58
CA PRO A 215 13.07 24.32 -5.76
C PRO A 215 13.78 23.64 -4.59
N ILE A 216 13.32 23.90 -3.36
CA ILE A 216 13.86 23.29 -2.12
C ILE A 216 13.72 21.75 -2.09
N ASP A 217 12.86 21.18 -2.94
CA ASP A 217 12.59 19.75 -3.02
C ASP A 217 13.45 19.03 -4.07
N HIS A 218 14.40 19.72 -4.71
CA HIS A 218 15.31 19.10 -5.68
C HIS A 218 16.72 19.67 -5.59
N CYS A 219 17.71 18.79 -5.48
CA CYS A 219 19.12 19.14 -5.29
C CYS A 219 19.70 20.12 -6.33
N ASP A 220 19.39 19.94 -7.61
CA ASP A 220 19.93 20.81 -8.67
C ASP A 220 19.26 22.19 -8.66
N LEU A 221 17.99 22.28 -8.26
CA LEU A 221 17.26 23.54 -8.22
C LEU A 221 17.70 24.43 -7.04
N VAL A 222 18.11 23.84 -5.91
CA VAL A 222 18.66 24.60 -4.78
C VAL A 222 19.93 25.37 -5.18
N ARG A 223 20.69 24.87 -6.16
CA ARG A 223 21.94 25.48 -6.63
C ARG A 223 21.76 26.40 -7.84
N ALA A 224 20.60 26.34 -8.48
CA ALA A 224 20.31 27.11 -9.68
C ALA A 224 20.02 28.59 -9.35
N SER A 225 20.26 29.47 -10.31
CA SER A 225 19.86 30.88 -10.23
C SER A 225 18.34 31.03 -10.10
N ARG A 226 17.88 32.19 -9.61
CA ARG A 226 16.45 32.47 -9.48
C ARG A 226 15.70 32.34 -10.81
N ALA A 227 16.31 32.79 -11.92
CA ALA A 227 15.72 32.68 -13.26
C ALA A 227 15.57 31.22 -13.70
N GLU A 228 16.57 30.37 -13.44
CA GLU A 228 16.51 28.94 -13.74
C GLU A 228 15.46 28.22 -12.89
N GLN A 229 15.40 28.53 -11.59
CA GLN A 229 14.36 28.00 -10.70
C GLN A 229 12.97 28.36 -11.21
N GLU A 230 12.72 29.64 -11.51
CA GLU A 230 11.43 30.10 -12.02
C GLU A 230 11.06 29.44 -13.37
N SER A 231 12.01 29.34 -14.29
CA SER A 231 11.83 28.66 -15.58
C SER A 231 11.40 27.20 -15.37
N MET A 232 12.12 26.47 -14.51
CA MET A 232 11.83 25.06 -14.20
C MET A 232 10.52 24.85 -13.43
N LEU A 233 10.09 25.83 -12.62
CA LEU A 233 8.80 25.76 -11.92
C LEU A 233 7.62 25.98 -12.87
N ARG A 234 7.80 26.80 -13.92
CA ARG A 234 6.80 27.06 -14.97
C ARG A 234 6.78 25.97 -16.05
N ALA A 235 7.92 25.32 -16.30
CA ALA A 235 8.06 24.33 -17.37
C ALA A 235 7.15 23.10 -17.20
N ARG A 236 6.91 22.66 -15.95
CA ARG A 236 6.19 21.41 -15.70
C ARG A 236 4.78 21.62 -15.15
N ALA A 237 3.79 21.13 -15.89
CA ALA A 237 2.38 21.20 -15.50
C ALA A 237 2.05 20.42 -14.21
N ASP A 238 2.78 19.34 -13.91
CA ASP A 238 2.56 18.53 -12.70
C ASP A 238 2.99 19.28 -11.41
N ARG A 239 4.08 20.04 -11.48
CA ARG A 239 4.52 20.93 -10.39
C ARG A 239 3.53 22.07 -10.17
N ALA A 240 3.05 22.68 -11.26
CA ALA A 240 2.03 23.73 -11.19
C ALA A 240 0.72 23.19 -10.59
N TRP A 241 0.30 22.00 -11.02
CA TRP A 241 -0.86 21.32 -10.46
C TRP A 241 -0.69 21.08 -8.95
N PHE A 242 0.44 20.52 -8.50
CA PHE A 242 0.67 20.25 -7.08
C PHE A 242 0.53 21.53 -6.25
N ARG A 243 1.24 22.59 -6.66
CA ARG A 243 1.21 23.86 -5.93
C ARG A 243 -0.20 24.45 -5.92
N ASN A 244 -0.87 24.52 -7.05
CA ASN A 244 -2.16 25.19 -7.14
C ASN A 244 -3.29 24.36 -6.52
N ALA A 245 -3.39 23.09 -6.90
CA ALA A 245 -4.49 22.20 -6.51
C ALA A 245 -4.39 21.71 -5.06
N LEU A 246 -3.19 21.60 -4.51
CA LEU A 246 -3.01 21.04 -3.16
C LEU A 246 -2.62 22.11 -2.14
N GLN A 247 -1.70 23.03 -2.45
CA GLN A 247 -1.04 23.86 -1.42
C GLN A 247 -1.15 25.38 -1.55
N SER A 248 -1.77 25.91 -2.60
CA SER A 248 -1.90 27.36 -2.80
C SER A 248 -2.97 27.95 -1.88
N ALA A 249 -3.21 29.26 -1.96
CA ALA A 249 -4.37 29.88 -1.30
C ALA A 249 -5.70 29.19 -1.69
N GLU A 250 -5.74 28.48 -2.82
CA GLU A 250 -6.89 27.74 -3.33
C GLU A 250 -6.84 26.23 -3.01
N GLY A 251 -5.72 25.71 -2.49
CA GLY A 251 -5.52 24.28 -2.19
C GLY A 251 -5.77 23.95 -0.72
N PRO A 252 -6.53 22.90 -0.38
CA PRO A 252 -6.92 22.64 1.00
C PRO A 252 -5.88 21.86 1.82
N PHE A 253 -4.80 21.37 1.20
CA PHE A 253 -3.86 20.43 1.81
C PHE A 253 -2.62 21.09 2.40
N VAL A 254 -2.31 20.69 3.63
CA VAL A 254 -1.07 21.01 4.33
C VAL A 254 -0.04 19.91 4.07
N ASP A 255 1.15 20.28 3.59
CA ASP A 255 2.32 19.39 3.58
C ASP A 255 2.90 19.30 4.98
N LEU A 256 2.66 18.15 5.63
CA LEU A 256 3.01 17.97 7.03
C LEU A 256 4.52 18.07 7.26
N PHE A 257 5.35 17.59 6.33
CA PHE A 257 6.79 17.74 6.48
C PHE A 257 7.20 19.22 6.49
N ARG A 258 6.62 20.03 5.59
CA ARG A 258 6.91 21.48 5.54
C ARG A 258 6.22 22.26 6.67
N LYS A 259 5.13 21.77 7.25
CA LYS A 259 4.56 22.32 8.49
C LYS A 259 5.57 22.29 9.64
N PHE A 260 6.24 21.14 9.87
CA PHE A 260 7.20 20.99 10.97
C PHE A 260 8.64 21.39 10.60
N HIS A 261 8.98 21.38 9.31
CA HIS A 261 10.34 21.64 8.81
C HIS A 261 10.34 22.60 7.61
N PRO A 262 9.80 23.83 7.74
CA PRO A 262 9.54 24.73 6.60
C PRO A 262 10.80 25.02 5.78
N ASN A 263 11.90 25.34 6.46
CA ASN A 263 13.15 25.78 5.83
C ASN A 263 14.22 24.69 5.74
N ARG A 264 13.90 23.43 6.08
CA ARG A 264 14.92 22.37 6.11
C ARG A 264 15.36 22.00 4.69
N LEU A 265 16.57 22.38 4.34
CA LEU A 265 17.23 22.07 3.07
C LEU A 265 17.65 20.58 3.02
N LYS A 266 17.87 20.08 1.80
CA LYS A 266 18.43 18.74 1.53
C LYS A 266 17.59 17.58 2.09
N SER A 267 16.28 17.80 2.19
CA SER A 267 15.31 16.85 2.72
C SER A 267 14.71 15.99 1.60
N TYR A 268 15.55 15.15 0.97
CA TYR A 268 15.14 14.33 -0.17
C TYR A 268 14.66 12.95 0.27
N THR A 269 13.79 12.35 -0.54
CA THR A 269 13.21 11.03 -0.27
C THR A 269 13.58 10.01 -1.33
N VAL A 270 14.09 10.42 -2.50
CA VAL A 270 14.54 9.50 -3.57
C VAL A 270 15.92 9.88 -4.09
N TRP A 271 16.74 8.86 -4.37
CA TRP A 271 18.09 9.02 -4.93
C TRP A 271 18.35 7.99 -6.05
N ASN A 272 19.00 8.44 -7.12
CA ASN A 272 19.35 7.55 -8.22
C ASN A 272 20.42 6.52 -7.79
N MET A 273 20.04 5.24 -7.79
CA MET A 273 20.94 4.14 -7.44
C MET A 273 22.06 3.94 -8.48
N LYS A 274 21.80 4.15 -9.78
CA LYS A 274 22.78 3.92 -10.85
C LYS A 274 23.99 4.83 -10.73
N THR A 275 23.79 6.05 -10.22
CA THR A 275 24.86 7.04 -10.02
C THR A 275 25.35 7.12 -8.58
N ASN A 276 24.92 6.16 -7.73
CA ASN A 276 25.19 6.12 -6.29
C ASN A 276 24.98 7.50 -5.64
N ALA A 277 23.78 8.06 -5.84
CA ALA A 277 23.51 9.46 -5.50
C ALA A 277 23.20 9.70 -4.01
N ARG A 278 22.78 8.65 -3.28
CA ARG A 278 22.35 8.73 -1.87
C ARG A 278 23.43 9.23 -0.91
N PRO A 279 24.69 8.73 -0.93
CA PRO A 279 25.74 9.23 -0.03
C PRO A 279 26.08 10.72 -0.22
N ARG A 280 25.89 11.26 -1.42
CA ARG A 280 26.11 12.67 -1.74
C ARG A 280 24.85 13.53 -1.54
N ASN A 281 23.77 12.90 -1.10
CA ASN A 281 22.43 13.48 -0.98
C ASN A 281 21.99 14.24 -2.26
N HIS A 282 22.27 13.65 -3.43
CA HIS A 282 21.84 14.19 -4.73
C HIS A 282 20.50 13.53 -5.09
N GLY A 283 19.41 14.17 -4.70
CA GLY A 283 18.07 13.57 -4.76
C GLY A 283 16.94 14.58 -4.89
N SER A 284 15.71 14.06 -4.77
CA SER A 284 14.48 14.85 -4.77
C SER A 284 13.57 14.44 -3.62
N ARG A 285 12.70 15.34 -3.15
CA ARG A 285 11.57 15.01 -2.28
C ARG A 285 10.33 14.80 -3.16
N VAL A 286 9.87 13.56 -3.22
CA VAL A 286 8.70 13.16 -4.03
C VAL A 286 7.67 12.35 -3.23
N ASP A 287 8.02 11.95 -2.02
CA ASP A 287 7.17 11.21 -1.09
C ASP A 287 6.59 12.18 -0.05
N PHE A 288 5.26 12.17 0.10
CA PHE A 288 4.55 13.14 0.92
C PHE A 288 3.54 12.47 1.85
N ILE A 289 3.27 13.15 2.97
CA ILE A 289 2.04 12.99 3.75
C ILE A 289 1.39 14.38 3.80
N LEU A 290 0.24 14.52 3.14
CA LEU A 290 -0.55 15.73 3.09
C LEU A 290 -1.86 15.52 3.85
N ALA A 291 -2.36 16.54 4.55
CA ALA A 291 -3.62 16.45 5.29
C ALA A 291 -4.51 17.66 5.03
N ALA A 292 -5.82 17.44 5.04
CA ALA A 292 -6.84 18.48 4.93
C ALA A 292 -8.11 18.04 5.68
N SER A 293 -8.77 18.96 6.39
CA SER A 293 -10.15 18.79 6.85
C SER A 293 -11.15 19.47 5.94
N GLY A 294 -12.26 18.81 5.66
CA GLY A 294 -13.45 19.43 5.12
C GLY A 294 -14.06 20.45 6.10
N GLN A 295 -14.57 21.56 5.60
CA GLN A 295 -15.33 22.49 6.44
C GLN A 295 -16.70 21.87 6.73
N ARG A 296 -17.03 21.70 8.01
CA ARG A 296 -18.37 21.24 8.41
C ARG A 296 -19.34 22.38 8.11
N ALA A 297 -20.36 22.13 7.29
CA ALA A 297 -21.40 23.13 7.07
C ALA A 297 -21.98 23.54 8.44
N PRO A 298 -22.20 24.85 8.69
CA PRO A 298 -22.86 25.29 9.91
C PRO A 298 -24.20 24.56 10.00
N ALA A 299 -24.48 23.96 11.16
CA ALA A 299 -25.71 23.20 11.35
C ALA A 299 -26.90 24.09 10.99
N SER A 300 -27.61 23.74 9.91
CA SER A 300 -28.81 24.45 9.49
C SER A 300 -29.90 24.19 10.55
N GLY A 301 -30.02 25.05 11.55
CA GLY A 301 -31.07 24.89 12.56
C GLY A 301 -31.03 25.74 13.83
N SER A 302 -29.97 26.46 14.19
CA SER A 302 -30.02 27.32 15.39
C SER A 302 -30.34 28.77 15.01
N SER A 303 -31.63 29.07 14.82
CA SER A 303 -32.14 30.42 14.95
C SER A 303 -32.21 30.79 16.44
N SER A 304 -31.06 31.04 17.07
CA SER A 304 -30.99 31.78 18.32
C SER A 304 -30.14 33.01 18.09
N SER A 305 -30.69 34.16 18.45
CA SER A 305 -30.14 35.51 18.27
C SER A 305 -28.96 35.82 19.19
N ASP A 306 -28.16 34.82 19.55
CA ASP A 306 -27.02 35.00 20.43
C ASP A 306 -25.77 35.28 19.57
N THR A 307 -25.14 36.42 19.86
CA THR A 307 -23.86 36.84 19.28
C THR A 307 -22.87 35.66 19.30
N PRO A 308 -22.24 35.31 18.16
CA PRO A 308 -21.31 34.19 18.13
C PRO A 308 -20.13 34.53 19.04
N ASP A 309 -19.98 33.75 20.11
CA ASP A 309 -18.81 33.78 20.96
C ASP A 309 -17.57 33.50 20.09
N LYS A 310 -16.62 34.43 20.09
CA LYS A 310 -15.48 34.46 19.15
C LYS A 310 -14.35 33.49 19.54
N SER A 311 -14.58 32.49 20.38
CA SER A 311 -13.50 31.76 21.07
C SER A 311 -13.38 30.25 20.82
N GLU A 312 -14.28 29.59 20.08
CA GLU A 312 -14.07 28.18 19.70
C GLU A 312 -13.71 28.06 18.21
N GLU A 313 -12.46 28.41 17.89
CA GLU A 313 -11.84 28.01 16.63
C GLU A 313 -11.73 26.48 16.64
N SER A 314 -12.69 25.79 16.01
CA SER A 314 -12.68 24.32 15.93
C SER A 314 -11.34 23.83 15.40
N LEU A 315 -10.65 23.02 16.20
CA LEU A 315 -9.38 22.38 15.86
C LEU A 315 -9.49 21.70 14.48
N ARG A 316 -8.67 22.12 13.52
CA ARG A 316 -8.59 21.49 12.20
C ARG A 316 -7.90 20.13 12.33
N PHE A 317 -8.25 19.19 11.46
CA PHE A 317 -7.71 17.83 11.52
C PHE A 317 -6.18 17.80 11.35
N GLU A 318 -5.65 18.59 10.44
CA GLU A 318 -4.22 18.76 10.19
C GLU A 318 -3.45 19.32 11.39
N ASP A 319 -4.14 19.92 12.37
CA ASP A 319 -3.56 20.38 13.64
C ASP A 319 -3.47 19.27 14.69
N CYS A 320 -4.11 18.12 14.46
CA CYS A 320 -3.92 16.92 15.28
C CYS A 320 -2.57 16.23 14.99
N PHE A 321 -1.88 16.56 13.90
CA PHE A 321 -0.53 16.05 13.67
C PHE A 321 0.47 16.75 14.58
N THR A 322 1.42 15.99 15.11
CA THR A 322 2.39 16.46 16.13
C THR A 322 3.83 16.43 15.64
N ASP A 323 4.15 15.60 14.64
CA ASP A 323 5.47 15.55 14.00
C ASP A 323 5.35 14.96 12.59
N CYS A 324 6.32 15.23 11.72
CA CYS A 324 6.47 14.58 10.42
C CYS A 324 7.94 14.57 9.98
N ARG A 325 8.49 13.38 9.74
CA ARG A 325 9.93 13.21 9.44
C ARG A 325 10.19 12.27 8.27
N ILE A 326 11.37 12.45 7.70
CA ILE A 326 11.97 11.54 6.70
C ILE A 326 13.00 10.69 7.42
N TRP A 327 12.96 9.37 7.21
CA TRP A 327 13.91 8.43 7.80
C TRP A 327 15.07 8.15 6.84
N PHE A 328 16.01 9.09 6.76
CA PHE A 328 17.10 9.09 5.78
C PHE A 328 18.01 7.87 5.86
N GLU A 329 18.20 7.31 7.05
CA GLU A 329 19.09 6.19 7.34
C GLU A 329 18.46 4.83 7.03
N TYR A 330 17.14 4.77 6.81
CA TYR A 330 16.48 3.50 6.54
C TYR A 330 16.71 3.06 5.09
N GLU A 331 17.46 1.98 4.92
CA GLU A 331 17.88 1.44 3.63
C GLU A 331 16.93 0.35 3.10
N GLY A 332 17.21 -0.17 1.91
CA GLY A 332 16.46 -1.26 1.28
C GLY A 332 15.71 -0.85 0.00
N SER A 333 15.49 0.45 -0.19
CA SER A 333 14.92 1.06 -1.39
C SER A 333 15.77 2.27 -1.83
N ASP A 334 15.58 2.70 -3.07
CA ASP A 334 16.04 4.01 -3.56
C ASP A 334 15.25 5.18 -2.95
N HIS A 335 14.14 4.87 -2.27
CA HIS A 335 13.40 5.83 -1.46
C HIS A 335 13.63 5.65 0.05
N ALA A 336 13.52 6.76 0.79
CA ALA A 336 13.44 6.78 2.25
C ALA A 336 11.97 6.84 2.70
N PRO A 337 11.60 6.15 3.80
CA PRO A 337 10.28 6.29 4.41
C PRO A 337 10.02 7.71 4.92
N VAL A 338 8.77 8.14 4.85
CA VAL A 338 8.26 9.36 5.49
C VAL A 338 7.17 8.96 6.47
N TRP A 339 7.17 9.53 7.67
CA TRP A 339 6.13 9.26 8.66
C TRP A 339 5.63 10.53 9.32
N ALA A 340 4.40 10.49 9.82
CA ALA A 340 3.76 11.54 10.59
C ALA A 340 3.07 10.96 11.83
N ASP A 341 3.24 11.65 12.95
CA ASP A 341 2.59 11.32 14.22
C ASP A 341 1.29 12.12 14.35
N LEU A 342 0.21 11.42 14.66
CA LEU A 342 -1.15 11.93 14.75
C LEU A 342 -1.69 11.68 16.16
N GLN A 343 -2.12 12.75 16.83
CA GLN A 343 -2.76 12.71 18.13
C GLN A 343 -4.22 13.13 17.97
N LEU A 344 -5.13 12.15 17.92
CA LEU A 344 -6.55 12.42 17.80
C LEU A 344 -7.15 12.84 19.17
N PRO A 345 -8.23 13.63 19.17
CA PRO A 345 -9.00 13.90 20.37
C PRO A 345 -9.59 12.62 20.97
N GLU A 346 -10.09 11.74 20.10
CA GLU A 346 -10.73 10.47 20.44
C GLU A 346 -10.05 9.30 19.72
N PRO A 347 -10.06 8.08 20.28
CA PRO A 347 -9.54 6.92 19.59
C PRO A 347 -10.33 6.65 18.30
N LEU A 348 -9.68 6.04 17.30
CA LEU A 348 -10.36 5.68 16.07
C LEU A 348 -11.53 4.72 16.33
N PRO A 349 -12.68 4.90 15.65
CA PRO A 349 -13.71 3.87 15.62
C PRO A 349 -13.11 2.62 14.96
N ARG A 350 -13.31 1.46 15.60
CA ARG A 350 -12.79 0.18 15.09
C ARG A 350 -13.91 -0.66 14.49
N GLY A 351 -13.69 -1.12 13.27
CA GLY A 351 -14.55 -2.14 12.67
C GLY A 351 -14.54 -3.42 13.51
N ALA A 352 -15.65 -4.14 13.57
CA ALA A 352 -15.68 -5.45 14.25
C ALA A 352 -14.89 -6.52 13.48
N LYS A 353 -14.70 -6.33 12.16
CA LYS A 353 -13.98 -7.23 11.25
C LYS A 353 -13.27 -6.41 10.16
N PRO A 354 -12.17 -6.92 9.57
CA PRO A 354 -11.53 -6.30 8.43
C PRO A 354 -12.49 -6.11 7.23
N PRO A 355 -12.44 -4.97 6.52
CA PRO A 355 -13.18 -4.74 5.28
C PRO A 355 -12.97 -5.83 4.23
N SER A 356 -13.93 -5.99 3.32
CA SER A 356 -13.92 -7.05 2.28
C SER A 356 -12.70 -7.04 1.37
N LEU A 357 -12.05 -5.88 1.19
CA LEU A 357 -10.84 -5.75 0.38
C LEU A 357 -9.61 -6.42 1.02
N ASP A 358 -9.66 -6.72 2.32
CA ASP A 358 -8.56 -7.34 3.07
C ASP A 358 -8.08 -8.65 2.41
N VAL A 359 -6.77 -8.86 2.35
CA VAL A 359 -6.17 -10.04 1.72
C VAL A 359 -6.61 -11.35 2.40
N SER A 360 -6.85 -11.36 3.71
CA SER A 360 -7.33 -12.55 4.42
C SER A 360 -8.71 -13.00 3.93
N ASN A 361 -9.56 -12.07 3.50
CA ASN A 361 -10.89 -12.38 2.98
C ASN A 361 -10.85 -13.05 1.60
N ARG A 362 -9.77 -12.86 0.84
CA ARG A 362 -9.58 -13.49 -0.48
C ARG A 362 -9.24 -14.98 -0.40
N GLN A 363 -9.05 -15.53 0.81
CA GLN A 363 -8.65 -16.92 1.02
C GLN A 363 -9.82 -17.95 0.94
N SER A 364 -11.07 -17.53 0.71
CA SER A 364 -12.23 -18.40 0.95
C SER A 364 -12.92 -19.03 -0.28
N SER A 365 -12.62 -18.66 -1.53
CA SER A 365 -13.37 -19.19 -2.68
C SER A 365 -12.71 -20.33 -3.47
N SER A 366 -11.38 -20.41 -3.50
CA SER A 366 -10.65 -21.41 -4.30
C SER A 366 -9.86 -22.43 -3.47
N GLY A 367 -9.20 -22.02 -2.38
CA GLY A 367 -8.35 -22.89 -1.56
C GLY A 367 -9.13 -23.89 -0.71
N GLN A 368 -10.26 -23.48 -0.13
CA GLN A 368 -11.11 -24.39 0.64
C GLN A 368 -11.79 -25.45 -0.25
N ARG A 369 -12.26 -25.07 -1.45
CA ARG A 369 -12.84 -26.04 -2.40
C ARG A 369 -11.81 -27.05 -2.91
N GLN A 370 -10.56 -26.66 -3.13
CA GLN A 370 -9.51 -27.61 -3.54
C GLN A 370 -9.10 -28.54 -2.40
N LEU A 371 -8.95 -28.03 -1.17
CA LEU A 371 -8.63 -28.90 -0.03
C LEU A 371 -9.78 -29.84 0.32
N THR A 372 -11.04 -29.40 0.31
CA THR A 372 -12.20 -30.29 0.55
C THR A 372 -12.40 -31.30 -0.58
N ASN A 373 -12.11 -30.92 -1.83
CA ASN A 373 -12.18 -31.85 -2.97
C ASN A 373 -11.00 -32.83 -2.98
N MET A 374 -9.80 -32.43 -2.58
CA MET A 374 -8.66 -33.35 -2.44
C MET A 374 -8.85 -34.30 -1.27
N PHE A 375 -9.30 -33.82 -0.10
CA PHE A 375 -9.61 -34.69 1.04
C PHE A 375 -10.76 -35.65 0.71
N SER A 376 -11.82 -35.18 0.04
CA SER A 376 -12.89 -36.07 -0.41
C SER A 376 -12.40 -37.07 -1.45
N ALA A 377 -11.64 -36.65 -2.48
CA ALA A 377 -11.09 -37.55 -3.49
C ALA A 377 -10.13 -38.60 -2.90
N HIS A 378 -9.32 -38.23 -1.90
CA HIS A 378 -8.41 -39.14 -1.24
C HIS A 378 -9.14 -40.13 -0.31
N VAL A 379 -10.20 -39.70 0.37
CA VAL A 379 -11.07 -40.57 1.18
C VAL A 379 -11.90 -41.51 0.30
N PHE A 380 -12.43 -41.04 -0.84
CA PHE A 380 -13.13 -41.88 -1.81
C PHE A 380 -12.19 -42.87 -2.52
N SER A 381 -10.96 -42.47 -2.85
CA SER A 381 -9.94 -43.35 -3.44
C SER A 381 -9.50 -44.45 -2.47
N LYS A 382 -9.27 -44.13 -1.19
CA LYS A 382 -8.94 -45.13 -0.16
C LYS A 382 -10.10 -46.10 0.12
N LYS A 383 -11.35 -45.61 0.13
CA LYS A 383 -12.53 -46.49 0.26
C LYS A 383 -12.70 -47.43 -0.93
N ARG A 384 -12.43 -46.95 -2.15
CA ARG A 384 -12.54 -47.73 -3.39
C ARG A 384 -11.46 -48.81 -3.50
N ALA A 385 -10.22 -48.49 -3.12
CA ALA A 385 -9.11 -49.44 -3.06
C ALA A 385 -9.32 -50.53 -1.99
N ALA A 386 -9.95 -50.20 -0.85
CA ALA A 386 -10.30 -51.17 0.18
C ALA A 386 -11.38 -52.15 -0.29
N THR A 387 -12.41 -51.67 -1.00
CA THR A 387 -13.47 -52.53 -1.54
C THR A 387 -13.02 -53.40 -2.72
N GLU A 388 -12.06 -52.93 -3.53
CA GLU A 388 -11.48 -53.72 -4.63
C GLU A 388 -10.52 -54.80 -4.12
N ALA A 389 -9.77 -54.53 -3.04
CA ALA A 389 -8.89 -55.53 -2.41
C ALA A 389 -9.66 -56.66 -1.69
N GLU A 390 -10.84 -56.38 -1.11
CA GLU A 390 -11.70 -57.41 -0.51
C GLU A 390 -12.39 -58.30 -1.57
N ALA A 391 -12.69 -57.76 -2.75
CA ALA A 391 -13.31 -58.52 -3.85
C ALA A 391 -12.31 -59.47 -4.53
N ASP A 392 -11.03 -59.10 -4.62
CA ASP A 392 -10.00 -59.89 -5.31
C ASP A 392 -9.45 -61.05 -4.44
N MET A 393 -9.67 -61.01 -3.12
CA MET A 393 -9.25 -62.07 -2.20
C MET A 393 -10.20 -63.28 -2.16
N GLN A 394 -11.38 -63.20 -2.80
CA GLN A 394 -12.39 -64.27 -2.81
C GLN A 394 -12.40 -65.15 -4.07
N GLN A 395 -11.50 -64.92 -5.05
CA GLN A 395 -11.48 -65.71 -6.29
C GLN A 395 -10.08 -66.18 -6.69
N LYS A 396 -9.51 -67.20 -6.02
CA LYS A 396 -8.54 -68.11 -6.66
C LYS A 396 -8.69 -69.57 -6.20
N PRO A 397 -8.71 -70.56 -7.13
CA PRO A 397 -8.94 -71.98 -6.81
C PRO A 397 -7.65 -72.71 -6.40
N LYS A 398 -7.82 -73.78 -5.61
CA LYS A 398 -6.79 -74.74 -5.17
C LYS A 398 -6.40 -75.68 -6.31
N VAL A 399 -5.10 -75.82 -6.63
CA VAL A 399 -4.48 -77.07 -7.15
C VAL A 399 -3.00 -77.10 -6.73
N GLY A 400 -2.49 -78.28 -6.36
CA GLY A 400 -1.19 -78.45 -5.71
C GLY A 400 -0.11 -79.21 -6.47
N LYS A 401 1.02 -79.33 -5.74
CA LYS A 401 2.19 -80.24 -5.86
C LYS A 401 2.94 -80.27 -7.19
N THR A 402 4.27 -80.01 -7.16
CA THR A 402 5.33 -81.06 -7.25
C THR A 402 6.69 -80.49 -6.76
N GLN A 403 7.45 -81.36 -6.07
CA GLN A 403 8.86 -81.26 -5.61
C GLN A 403 9.86 -81.15 -6.80
N ARG A 404 11.17 -80.90 -6.73
CA ARG A 404 12.27 -80.56 -5.78
C ARG A 404 13.49 -80.36 -6.71
N ARG A 405 14.48 -79.53 -6.35
CA ARG A 405 15.92 -79.90 -6.29
C ARG A 405 16.79 -78.73 -5.83
N HIS A 406 17.82 -79.10 -5.07
CA HIS A 406 18.93 -78.32 -4.51
C HIS A 406 19.86 -77.75 -5.59
N GLU A 407 20.60 -76.67 -5.31
CA GLU A 407 22.04 -76.66 -4.97
C GLU A 407 22.63 -75.22 -4.97
N ASP A 408 23.33 -74.93 -3.88
CA ASP A 408 24.63 -74.27 -3.71
C ASP A 408 25.01 -72.89 -4.32
N THR A 409 25.41 -72.02 -3.37
CA THR A 409 26.33 -70.86 -3.38
C THR A 409 27.70 -71.15 -4.04
N PRO A 410 28.49 -70.16 -4.54
CA PRO A 410 29.32 -69.33 -3.65
C PRO A 410 29.69 -67.89 -4.09
N GLU A 411 30.31 -67.22 -3.11
CA GLU A 411 31.02 -65.95 -2.98
C GLU A 411 31.90 -65.46 -4.16
N ARG A 412 32.07 -64.12 -4.28
CA ARG A 412 33.31 -63.38 -3.91
C ARG A 412 33.34 -61.92 -4.40
N ASP A 413 33.92 -61.07 -3.53
CA ASP A 413 34.87 -59.96 -3.73
C ASP A 413 34.63 -58.91 -4.85
N GLY A 414 34.85 -57.61 -4.69
CA GLY A 414 35.53 -56.79 -3.67
C GLY A 414 35.87 -55.39 -4.27
N LEU A 415 36.46 -54.52 -3.42
CA LEU A 415 37.19 -53.26 -3.70
C LEU A 415 36.34 -51.98 -3.89
N ASP A 416 36.37 -51.01 -2.95
CA ASP A 416 37.42 -49.99 -2.65
C ASP A 416 37.53 -48.94 -3.77
N ASP A 417 37.68 -47.61 -3.62
CA ASP A 417 37.89 -46.60 -2.56
C ASP A 417 37.74 -45.23 -3.31
N VAL A 418 37.39 -44.06 -2.74
CA VAL A 418 38.32 -42.97 -2.30
C VAL A 418 37.94 -41.56 -2.85
N PHE A 419 37.96 -40.55 -1.94
CA PHE A 419 38.20 -39.07 -2.09
C PHE A 419 37.12 -38.13 -2.67
N SER A 420 36.99 -36.85 -2.28
CA SER A 420 37.50 -36.03 -1.16
C SER A 420 36.80 -34.65 -1.15
N GLU A 421 36.88 -33.97 0.00
CA GLU A 421 36.48 -32.59 0.29
C GLU A 421 37.04 -31.49 -0.64
N ARG A 422 36.29 -30.37 -0.76
CA ARG A 422 36.82 -29.01 -0.61
C ARG A 422 35.71 -27.95 -0.45
N PHE A 423 35.69 -27.28 0.69
CA PHE A 423 34.94 -26.06 0.98
C PHE A 423 35.92 -24.96 1.46
N MET A 424 35.50 -23.70 1.29
CA MET A 424 36.16 -22.41 1.61
C MET A 424 36.95 -21.74 0.47
N ARG A 425 36.32 -20.74 -0.15
CA ARG A 425 36.55 -19.32 0.16
C ARG A 425 35.39 -18.45 -0.30
#